data_AF-A0A0S8A0W6-F1
#
_entry.id   AF-A0A0S8A0W6-F1
#
_cell.length_a   1.000
_cell.length_b   1.000
_cell.length_c   1.000
_cell.angle_alpha   90.00
_cell.angle_beta   90.00
_cell.angle_gamma   90.00
#
_symmetry.space_group_name_H-M   'P 1'
#
loop_
_entity.id
_entity.type
_entity.pdbx_description
1 polymer ?
#
loop_
_entity_poly.entity_id
_entity_poly.type
_entity_poly.pdbx_seq_one_letter_code
_entity_poly.pdbx_strand_id
1 'polypeptide(L)'
;MYRFRWAALAGLTLGIFSPPLEAQSGALALFGYGGRDLPLSNLDEAGDHLRASWMVGGGLAVQLSTNFALRGSFAMVESDWEGTALELSDSTFKRTFVSFDLQAGAPLASGFVPYFIAGAGWVNVDPQDTGLAQFTKFAGRFGTGVNYVIDNSFLALILELDTWIYHFGELG
;
A
#
# COMPACT_ATOMS: atom_id res chain seq x y z
N MET A 1 -11.40 -23.24 -18.72
CA MET A 1 -12.29 -22.16 -18.24
C MET A 1 -11.43 -21.31 -17.31
N TYR A 2 -10.98 -20.13 -17.74
CA TYR A 2 -10.09 -19.29 -16.92
C TYR A 2 -10.87 -18.72 -15.73
N ARG A 3 -10.51 -19.13 -14.50
CA ARG A 3 -11.10 -18.56 -13.28
C ARG A 3 -10.31 -17.31 -12.92
N PHE A 4 -10.96 -16.16 -12.91
CA PHE A 4 -10.35 -14.90 -12.46
C PHE A 4 -10.14 -14.95 -10.94
N ARG A 5 -8.90 -14.83 -10.49
CA ARG A 5 -8.52 -14.79 -9.06
C ARG A 5 -8.03 -13.39 -8.69
N TRP A 6 -8.74 -12.71 -7.81
CA TRP A 6 -8.36 -11.37 -7.35
C TRP A 6 -7.74 -11.48 -5.97
N ALA A 7 -6.55 -10.88 -5.81
CA ALA A 7 -5.98 -10.64 -4.51
C ALA A 7 -6.31 -9.21 -4.08
N ALA A 8 -6.97 -9.07 -2.93
CA ALA A 8 -7.16 -7.80 -2.26
C ALA A 8 -6.30 -7.76 -1.00
N LEU A 9 -5.64 -6.64 -0.78
CA LEU A 9 -4.76 -6.41 0.36
C LEU A 9 -5.19 -5.14 1.06
N ALA A 10 -5.46 -5.14 2.36
CA ALA A 10 -5.66 -3.92 3.12
C ALA A 10 -4.47 -3.61 4.03
N GLY A 11 -4.04 -2.36 4.06
CA GLY A 11 -2.96 -1.89 4.92
C GLY A 11 -3.45 -0.82 5.88
N LEU A 12 -3.20 -0.99 7.18
CA LEU A 12 -3.27 0.12 8.13
C LEU A 12 -1.86 0.65 8.34
N THR A 13 -1.60 1.90 7.97
CA THR A 13 -0.27 2.49 8.08
C THR A 13 -0.25 3.72 8.98
N LEU A 14 0.85 3.86 9.72
CA LEU A 14 1.19 5.01 10.54
C LEU A 14 2.51 5.57 10.04
N GLY A 15 2.56 6.88 9.86
CA GLY A 15 3.74 7.51 9.27
C GLY A 15 3.99 8.94 9.69
N ILE A 16 5.14 9.44 9.25
CA ILE A 16 5.52 10.85 9.35
C ILE A 16 5.54 11.42 7.94
N PHE A 17 4.90 12.57 7.78
CA PHE A 17 4.82 13.34 6.56
C PHE A 17 5.46 14.70 6.79
N SER A 18 6.20 15.24 5.82
CA SER A 18 6.62 16.64 5.89
C SER A 18 5.71 17.53 5.04
N PRO A 19 4.68 18.18 5.60
CA PRO A 19 3.77 18.99 4.80
C PRO A 19 4.48 20.16 4.12
N PRO A 20 3.97 20.59 2.95
CA PRO A 20 4.34 21.88 2.38
C PRO A 20 4.19 23.00 3.41
N LEU A 21 5.17 23.90 3.48
CA LEU A 21 4.94 25.22 4.06
C LEU A 21 3.80 25.88 3.27
N GLU A 22 2.70 26.21 3.94
CA GLU A 22 1.44 26.61 3.31
C GLU A 22 1.66 27.69 2.24
N ALA A 23 1.06 27.48 1.06
CA ALA A 23 1.00 28.34 -0.13
C ALA A 23 1.89 28.01 -1.35
N GLN A 24 2.80 27.02 -1.31
CA GLN A 24 3.60 26.70 -2.50
C GLN A 24 3.02 25.51 -3.30
N SER A 25 2.38 25.80 -4.42
CA SER A 25 2.19 24.80 -5.48
C SER A 25 3.56 24.26 -5.91
N GLY A 26 3.70 22.94 -6.01
CA GLY A 26 4.97 22.29 -6.35
C GLY A 26 5.86 21.92 -5.16
N ALA A 27 5.36 22.06 -3.92
CA ALA A 27 6.10 21.59 -2.75
C ALA A 27 6.27 20.06 -2.75
N LEU A 28 7.47 19.62 -2.39
CA LEU A 28 7.85 18.21 -2.27
C LEU A 28 7.78 17.79 -0.80
N ALA A 29 7.11 16.67 -0.54
CA ALA A 29 7.03 16.04 0.76
C ALA A 29 7.63 14.63 0.70
N LEU A 30 8.30 14.26 1.79
CA LEU A 30 8.76 12.90 2.04
C LEU A 30 7.85 12.26 3.09
N PHE A 31 7.60 10.97 2.95
CA PHE A 31 6.92 10.20 3.98
C PHE A 31 7.50 8.81 4.15
N GLY A 32 7.41 8.31 5.38
CA GLY A 32 7.70 6.94 5.75
C GLY A 32 6.57 6.41 6.61
N TYR A 33 6.23 5.14 6.45
CA TYR A 33 5.16 4.50 7.21
C TYR A 33 5.47 3.03 7.53
N GLY A 34 4.87 2.56 8.61
CA GLY A 34 4.84 1.15 8.99
C GLY A 34 3.42 0.75 9.37
N GLY A 35 3.11 -0.53 9.23
CA GLY A 35 1.72 -0.96 9.33
C GLY A 35 1.51 -2.44 9.45
N ARG A 36 0.23 -2.83 9.49
CA ARG A 36 -0.19 -4.21 9.34
C ARG A 36 -0.80 -4.45 7.98
N ASP A 37 -0.35 -5.53 7.38
CA ASP A 37 -0.90 -6.14 6.19
C ASP A 37 -2.03 -7.09 6.55
N LEU A 38 -3.20 -6.88 5.94
CA LEU A 38 -4.41 -7.68 6.11
C LEU A 38 -4.84 -8.21 4.74
N PRO A 39 -4.44 -9.43 4.38
CA PRO A 39 -4.90 -10.06 3.15
C PRO A 39 -6.42 -10.26 3.22
N LEU A 40 -7.15 -9.67 2.26
CA LEU A 40 -8.61 -9.62 2.24
C LEU A 40 -9.25 -10.80 1.47
N SER A 41 -8.47 -11.72 0.89
CA SER A 41 -9.04 -12.72 -0.04
C SER A 41 -8.35 -14.09 -0.11
N ASN A 42 -9.21 -15.11 -0.08
CA ASN A 42 -9.11 -16.44 -0.68
C ASN A 42 -8.35 -16.44 -2.01
N LEU A 43 -7.08 -16.84 -2.00
CA LEU A 43 -6.31 -17.06 -3.23
C LEU A 43 -6.90 -18.22 -4.05
N ASP A 44 -7.71 -19.08 -3.42
CA ASP A 44 -8.52 -20.12 -4.06
C ASP A 44 -9.78 -20.54 -3.27
N GLU A 45 -10.57 -21.47 -3.82
CA GLU A 45 -11.75 -22.07 -3.14
C GLU A 45 -11.36 -23.02 -1.99
N ALA A 46 -10.08 -23.38 -1.82
CA ALA A 46 -9.60 -24.32 -0.82
C ALA A 46 -9.30 -23.67 0.55
N GLY A 47 -9.44 -22.34 0.65
CA GLY A 47 -9.20 -21.59 1.88
C GLY A 47 -7.76 -21.10 2.03
N ASP A 48 -6.99 -21.14 0.94
CA ASP A 48 -5.60 -20.70 0.95
C ASP A 48 -5.54 -19.16 1.00
N HIS A 49 -4.76 -18.65 1.94
CA HIS A 49 -4.59 -17.22 2.16
C HIS A 49 -3.18 -16.90 2.64
N LEU A 50 -2.77 -15.64 2.49
CA LEU A 50 -1.57 -15.15 3.14
C LEU A 50 -1.91 -14.81 4.59
N ARG A 51 -0.97 -14.98 5.50
CA ARG A 51 -1.14 -14.55 6.89
C ARG A 51 -0.95 -13.05 7.01
N ALA A 52 -1.72 -12.43 7.90
CA ALA A 52 -1.55 -11.02 8.24
C ALA A 52 -0.13 -10.75 8.77
N SER A 53 0.55 -9.74 8.22
CA SER A 53 1.94 -9.46 8.57
C SER A 53 2.21 -7.97 8.79
N TRP A 54 3.47 -7.59 8.90
CA TRP A 54 3.92 -6.21 8.97
C TRP A 54 4.23 -5.69 7.57
N MET A 55 4.09 -4.38 7.40
CA MET A 55 4.57 -3.66 6.23
C MET A 55 5.43 -2.48 6.65
N VAL A 56 6.40 -2.15 5.82
CA VAL A 56 7.17 -0.91 5.93
C VAL A 56 7.31 -0.29 4.55
N GLY A 57 7.22 1.03 4.48
CA GLY A 57 7.27 1.73 3.23
C GLY A 57 7.52 3.22 3.39
N GLY A 58 7.47 3.90 2.27
CA GLY A 58 7.63 5.34 2.21
C GLY A 58 7.39 5.86 0.80
N GLY A 59 7.69 7.12 0.59
CA GLY A 59 7.48 7.74 -0.70
C GLY A 59 7.69 9.24 -0.71
N LEU A 60 7.29 9.81 -1.83
CA LEU A 60 7.35 11.23 -2.14
C LEU A 60 5.97 11.70 -2.57
N ALA A 61 5.60 12.92 -2.18
CA ALA A 61 4.42 13.60 -2.66
C ALA A 61 4.78 14.96 -3.24
N VAL A 62 4.19 15.31 -4.37
CA VAL A 62 4.27 16.64 -4.96
C VAL A 62 2.90 17.30 -4.86
N GLN A 63 2.82 18.41 -4.15
CA GLN A 63 1.58 19.16 -4.02
C GLN A 63 1.24 19.86 -5.34
N LEU A 64 0.07 19.55 -5.91
CA LEU A 64 -0.41 20.18 -7.14
C LEU A 64 -1.25 21.43 -6.83
N SER A 65 -2.07 21.37 -5.78
CA SER A 65 -2.90 22.47 -5.27
C SER A 65 -3.24 22.21 -3.80
N THR A 66 -3.94 23.11 -3.10
CA THR A 66 -4.35 22.88 -1.70
C THR A 66 -5.11 21.56 -1.46
N ASN A 67 -5.83 21.05 -2.46
CA ASN A 67 -6.64 19.84 -2.34
C ASN A 67 -6.06 18.62 -3.04
N PHE A 68 -5.02 18.77 -3.86
CA PHE A 68 -4.51 17.67 -4.68
C PHE A 68 -3.00 17.53 -4.59
N ALA A 69 -2.53 16.28 -4.47
CA ALA A 69 -1.12 15.92 -4.53
C ALA A 69 -0.92 14.67 -5.40
N LEU A 70 0.22 14.58 -6.08
CA LEU A 70 0.66 13.37 -6.75
C LEU A 70 1.65 12.64 -5.84
N ARG A 71 1.45 11.34 -5.61
CA ARG A 71 2.28 10.51 -4.73
C ARG A 71 2.97 9.42 -5.53
N GLY A 72 4.25 9.20 -5.25
CA GLY A 72 4.94 7.96 -5.57
C GLY A 72 5.25 7.23 -4.28
N SER A 73 4.95 5.94 -4.18
CA SER A 73 5.20 5.18 -2.96
C SER A 73 5.81 3.81 -3.22
N PHE A 74 6.53 3.30 -2.23
CA PHE A 74 7.00 1.92 -2.18
C PHE A 74 6.67 1.30 -0.83
N ALA A 75 6.39 0.00 -0.80
CA ALA A 75 6.23 -0.77 0.42
C ALA A 75 6.81 -2.17 0.26
N MET A 76 7.27 -2.73 1.37
CA MET A 76 7.70 -4.12 1.49
C MET A 76 6.82 -4.81 2.52
N VAL A 77 6.37 -6.01 2.15
CA VAL A 77 5.53 -6.88 2.98
C VAL A 77 6.13 -8.27 2.91
N GLU A 78 6.28 -8.93 4.04
CA GLU A 78 6.66 -10.34 4.12
C GLU A 78 5.50 -11.09 4.75
N SER A 79 4.96 -12.13 4.14
CA SER A 79 3.82 -12.86 4.68
C SER A 79 3.96 -14.35 4.47
N ASP A 80 3.66 -15.13 5.49
CA ASP A 80 3.64 -16.59 5.37
C ASP A 80 2.38 -17.07 4.65
N TRP A 81 2.51 -18.18 3.94
CA TRP A 81 1.39 -18.92 3.38
C TRP A 81 0.62 -19.66 4.48
N GLU A 82 -0.71 -19.57 4.44
CA GLU A 82 -1.61 -20.33 5.30
C GLU A 82 -2.65 -21.02 4.41
N GLY A 83 -2.46 -22.31 4.16
CA GLY A 83 -3.29 -23.05 3.21
C GLY A 83 -3.04 -24.55 3.20
N THR A 84 -3.83 -25.26 2.40
CA THR A 84 -3.80 -26.72 2.24
C THR A 84 -2.96 -27.18 1.04
N ALA A 85 -2.55 -26.27 0.16
CA ALA A 85 -1.60 -26.55 -0.91
C ALA A 85 -0.24 -27.00 -0.35
N LEU A 86 0.03 -28.31 -0.42
CA LEU A 86 1.26 -28.93 0.11
C LEU A 86 2.55 -28.33 -0.49
N GLU A 87 2.50 -27.87 -1.74
CA GLU A 87 3.64 -27.26 -2.44
C GLU A 87 4.01 -25.86 -1.90
N LEU A 88 3.13 -25.25 -1.12
CA LEU A 88 3.30 -23.91 -0.55
C LEU A 88 3.28 -23.92 0.98
N SER A 89 3.19 -25.11 1.60
CA SER A 89 3.27 -25.25 3.06
C SER A 89 4.55 -24.61 3.58
N ASP A 90 4.43 -23.80 4.62
CA ASP A 90 5.55 -23.10 5.28
C ASP A 90 6.33 -22.12 4.37
N SER A 91 5.77 -21.74 3.23
CA SER A 91 6.42 -20.81 2.31
C SER A 91 6.20 -19.36 2.73
N THR A 92 7.27 -18.57 2.68
CA THR A 92 7.21 -17.11 2.92
C THR A 92 7.15 -16.37 1.59
N PHE A 93 6.23 -15.42 1.48
CA PHE A 93 6.07 -14.57 0.31
C PHE A 93 6.54 -13.15 0.64
N LYS A 94 7.62 -12.71 -0.03
CA LYS A 94 8.05 -11.32 -0.01
C LYS A 94 7.36 -10.58 -1.14
N ARG A 95 6.74 -9.45 -0.82
CA ARG A 95 5.99 -8.63 -1.75
C ARG A 95 6.49 -7.20 -1.69
N THR A 96 6.90 -6.68 -2.84
CA THR A 96 7.32 -5.28 -2.98
C THR A 96 6.33 -4.54 -3.86
N PHE A 97 5.75 -3.49 -3.31
CA PHE A 97 4.74 -2.65 -3.93
C PHE A 97 5.39 -1.35 -4.38
N VAL A 98 5.06 -0.88 -5.59
CA VAL A 98 5.42 0.45 -6.08
C VAL A 98 4.20 1.06 -6.75
N SER A 99 3.78 2.27 -6.35
CA SER A 99 2.61 2.95 -6.93
C SER A 99 2.87 4.40 -7.28
N PHE A 100 2.02 4.90 -8.18
CA PHE A 100 1.77 6.32 -8.40
C PHE A 100 0.29 6.61 -8.18
N ASP A 101 -0.01 7.52 -7.27
CA ASP A 101 -1.36 7.78 -6.76
C ASP A 101 -1.69 9.27 -6.83
N LEU A 102 -2.94 9.59 -7.17
CA LEU A 102 -3.49 10.92 -6.94
C LEU A 102 -4.13 10.93 -5.55
N GLN A 103 -3.74 11.92 -4.73
CA GLN A 103 -4.34 12.20 -3.43
C GLN A 103 -5.28 13.41 -3.53
N ALA A 104 -6.52 13.24 -3.07
CA ALA A 104 -7.49 14.32 -2.89
C ALA A 104 -7.74 14.54 -1.40
N GLY A 105 -7.41 15.73 -0.88
CA GLY A 105 -7.51 16.08 0.53
C GLY A 105 -8.43 17.28 0.81
N ALA A 106 -9.02 17.30 1.99
CA ALA A 106 -9.87 18.39 2.48
C ALA A 106 -9.32 18.95 3.80
N PRO A 107 -8.45 19.97 3.76
CA PRO A 107 -7.89 20.55 4.98
C PRO A 107 -8.95 21.16 5.89
N LEU A 108 -8.87 20.87 7.19
CA LEU A 108 -9.75 21.40 8.22
C LEU A 108 -8.99 22.42 9.08
N ALA A 109 -9.71 23.38 9.68
CA ALA A 109 -9.10 24.42 10.53
C ALA A 109 -8.39 23.86 11.78
N SER A 110 -8.63 22.59 12.12
CA SER A 110 -8.02 21.88 13.24
C SER A 110 -6.65 21.23 12.92
N GLY A 111 -6.08 21.48 11.74
CA GLY A 111 -4.82 20.84 11.28
C GLY A 111 -4.98 19.41 10.75
N PHE A 112 -6.19 18.86 10.83
CA PHE A 112 -6.52 17.57 10.22
C PHE A 112 -6.80 17.73 8.72
N VAL A 113 -6.29 16.79 7.92
CA VAL A 113 -6.51 16.73 6.48
C VAL A 113 -6.97 15.32 6.14
N PRO A 114 -8.27 15.00 6.21
CA PRO A 114 -8.80 13.78 5.62
C PRO A 114 -8.52 13.76 4.12
N TYR A 115 -8.20 12.59 3.58
CA TYR A 115 -7.89 12.43 2.17
C TYR A 115 -8.30 11.05 1.64
N PHE A 116 -8.41 10.98 0.32
CA PHE A 116 -8.57 9.77 -0.46
C PHE A 116 -7.39 9.65 -1.44
N ILE A 117 -6.95 8.42 -1.70
CA ILE A 117 -5.98 8.11 -2.75
C ILE A 117 -6.57 7.14 -3.76
N ALA A 118 -6.20 7.32 -5.02
CA ALA A 118 -6.40 6.33 -6.07
C ALA A 118 -5.27 6.38 -7.08
N GLY A 119 -4.86 5.20 -7.54
CA GLY A 119 -3.74 5.08 -8.44
C GLY A 119 -3.51 3.64 -8.88
N ALA A 120 -2.32 3.43 -9.41
CA ALA A 120 -1.90 2.14 -9.92
C ALA A 120 -0.40 1.95 -9.75
N GLY A 121 0.01 0.70 -9.91
CA GLY A 121 1.38 0.31 -9.65
C GLY A 121 1.66 -1.13 -10.00
N TRP A 122 2.71 -1.64 -9.39
CA TRP A 122 3.15 -3.01 -9.56
C TRP A 122 3.43 -3.66 -8.21
N VAL A 123 3.17 -4.96 -8.17
CA VAL A 123 3.52 -5.85 -7.06
C VAL A 123 4.50 -6.87 -7.59
N ASN A 124 5.70 -6.84 -7.06
CA ASN A 124 6.69 -7.90 -7.23
C ASN A 124 6.46 -8.92 -6.13
N VAL A 125 6.18 -10.17 -6.51
CA VAL A 125 5.97 -11.29 -5.59
C VAL A 125 7.17 -12.22 -5.73
N ASP A 126 7.82 -12.48 -4.61
CA ASP A 126 8.99 -13.35 -4.50
C ASP A 126 8.65 -14.49 -3.50
N PRO A 127 8.23 -15.66 -4.02
CA PRO A 127 7.99 -16.85 -3.21
C PRO A 127 9.33 -17.43 -2.74
N GLN A 128 9.60 -17.38 -1.43
CA GLN A 128 10.79 -17.98 -0.85
C GLN A 128 10.58 -19.49 -0.69
N ASP A 129 11.65 -20.27 -0.83
CA ASP A 129 11.71 -21.71 -0.51
C ASP A 129 10.76 -22.65 -1.28
N THR A 130 10.09 -22.14 -2.32
CA THR A 130 9.18 -22.93 -3.19
C THR A 130 9.81 -23.40 -4.50
N GLY A 131 10.98 -22.86 -4.87
CA GLY A 131 11.57 -23.05 -6.20
C GLY A 131 10.83 -22.33 -7.34
N LEU A 132 9.75 -21.59 -7.03
CA LEU A 132 9.00 -20.79 -7.98
C LEU A 132 9.77 -19.53 -8.37
N ALA A 133 9.55 -19.08 -9.61
CA ALA A 133 10.16 -17.83 -10.08
C ALA A 133 9.44 -16.61 -9.48
N GLN A 134 10.23 -15.56 -9.18
CA GLN A 134 9.69 -14.23 -8.90
C GLN A 134 8.86 -13.72 -10.08
N PHE A 135 7.74 -13.06 -9.78
CA PHE A 135 6.88 -12.47 -10.81
C PHE A 135 6.38 -11.08 -10.44
N THR A 136 6.03 -10.29 -11.46
CA THR A 136 5.49 -8.94 -11.32
C THR A 136 4.06 -8.89 -11.83
N LYS A 137 3.16 -8.24 -11.08
CA LYS A 137 1.77 -8.00 -11.49
C LYS A 137 1.46 -6.50 -11.45
N PHE A 138 0.65 -6.06 -12.41
CA PHE A 138 0.03 -4.74 -12.34
C PHE A 138 -1.08 -4.75 -11.27
N ALA A 139 -1.21 -3.64 -10.55
CA ALA A 139 -2.17 -3.49 -9.46
C ALA A 139 -2.83 -2.12 -9.48
N GLY A 140 -4.11 -2.09 -9.13
CA GLY A 140 -4.81 -0.87 -8.73
C GLY A 140 -4.64 -0.64 -7.23
N ARG A 141 -4.56 0.63 -6.82
CA ARG A 141 -4.51 1.03 -5.41
C ARG A 141 -5.55 2.10 -5.15
N PHE A 142 -6.25 2.01 -4.02
CA PHE A 142 -7.08 3.10 -3.51
C PHE A 142 -7.12 3.04 -1.99
N GLY A 143 -7.48 4.15 -1.35
CA GLY A 143 -7.45 4.20 0.10
C GLY A 143 -7.98 5.51 0.65
N THR A 144 -8.15 5.56 1.96
CA THR A 144 -8.53 6.76 2.68
C THR A 144 -7.59 6.93 3.86
N GLY A 145 -7.34 8.17 4.25
CA GLY A 145 -6.53 8.44 5.42
C GLY A 145 -6.80 9.81 5.99
N VAL A 146 -6.04 10.13 7.02
CA VAL A 146 -6.01 11.44 7.64
C VAL A 146 -4.57 11.82 7.94
N ASN A 147 -4.20 13.03 7.56
CA ASN A 147 -2.97 13.67 8.03
C ASN A 147 -3.31 14.59 9.21
N TYR A 148 -2.42 14.69 10.19
CA TYR A 148 -2.48 15.70 11.24
C TYR A 148 -1.21 16.54 11.19
N VAL A 149 -1.32 17.80 10.77
CA VAL A 149 -0.21 18.75 10.73
C VAL A 149 0.09 19.20 12.15
N ILE A 150 1.34 19.06 12.57
CA ILE A 150 1.77 19.48 13.91
C ILE A 150 2.04 20.98 13.87
N ASP A 151 1.35 21.74 14.73
CA ASP A 151 1.55 23.19 14.84
C ASP A 151 3.01 23.54 15.06
N ASN A 152 3.50 24.56 14.34
CA ASN A 152 4.89 25.04 14.38
C ASN A 152 5.94 23.97 14.03
N SER A 153 5.57 22.96 13.24
CA SER A 153 6.47 21.90 12.79
C SER A 153 6.41 21.72 11.28
N PHE A 154 7.49 21.19 10.71
CA PHE A 154 7.52 20.70 9.34
C PHE A 154 7.07 19.24 9.24
N LEU A 155 6.49 18.68 10.31
CA LEU A 155 6.06 17.29 10.42
C LEU A 155 4.55 17.19 10.57
N ALA A 156 4.02 16.07 10.10
CA ALA A 156 2.64 15.64 10.25
C ALA A 156 2.59 14.13 10.48
N LEU A 157 1.53 13.68 11.12
CA LEU A 157 1.24 12.27 11.32
C LEU A 157 0.28 11.78 10.24
N ILE A 158 0.52 10.58 9.73
CA ILE A 158 -0.35 9.92 8.75
C ILE A 158 -1.02 8.73 9.42
N LEU A 159 -2.32 8.57 9.20
CA LEU A 159 -3.04 7.31 9.38
C LEU A 159 -3.76 6.98 8.06
N GLU A 160 -3.38 5.87 7.41
CA GLU A 160 -3.93 5.47 6.11
C GLU A 160 -4.48 4.04 6.19
N LEU A 161 -5.68 3.85 5.64
CA LEU A 161 -6.22 2.56 5.26
C LEU A 161 -6.22 2.49 3.73
N ASP A 162 -5.35 1.69 3.15
CA ASP A 162 -5.31 1.48 1.70
C ASP A 162 -5.64 0.06 1.31
N THR A 163 -5.98 -0.11 0.03
CA THR A 163 -6.25 -1.40 -0.58
C THR A 163 -5.55 -1.53 -1.92
N TRP A 164 -4.90 -2.67 -2.12
CA TRP A 164 -4.34 -3.08 -3.41
C TRP A 164 -5.16 -4.19 -4.03
N ILE A 165 -5.46 -4.08 -5.32
CA ILE A 165 -6.16 -5.10 -6.10
C ILE A 165 -5.30 -5.50 -7.29
N TYR A 166 -5.01 -6.79 -7.41
CA TYR A 166 -4.25 -7.34 -8.54
C TYR A 166 -4.65 -8.77 -8.85
N HIS A 167 -4.30 -9.21 -10.06
CA HIS A 167 -4.55 -10.56 -10.52
C HIS A 167 -3.40 -11.48 -10.08
N PHE A 168 -3.69 -12.37 -9.12
CA PHE A 168 -2.81 -13.45 -8.74
C PHE A 168 -3.01 -14.58 -9.76
N GLY A 169 -2.16 -14.62 -10.79
CA GLY A 169 -2.21 -15.65 -11.83
C GLY A 169 -1.81 -17.03 -11.30
N GLU A 170 -1.88 -18.05 -12.16
CA GLU A 170 -1.31 -19.37 -11.84
C GLU A 170 0.17 -19.19 -11.47
N LEU A 171 0.54 -19.68 -10.28
CA LEU A 171 1.94 -19.90 -9.93
C LEU A 171 2.47 -20.86 -11.00
N GLY A 172 3.45 -20.40 -11.76
CA GLY A 172 3.91 -21.09 -12.98
C GLY A 172 4.40 -22.50 -12.74
#